data_AF-A0A0B8RPT8-F1
#
_entry.id   AF-A0A0B8RPT8-F1
#
_cell.length_a   1.000
_cell.length_b   1.000
_cell.length_c   1.000
_cell.angle_alpha   90.00
_cell.angle_beta   90.00
_cell.angle_gamma   90.00
#
_symmetry.space_group_name_H-M   'P 1'
#
loop_
_entity.id
_entity.type
_entity.pdbx_description
1 polymer ?
#
loop_
_entity_poly.entity_id
_entity_poly.type
_entity_poly.pdbx_seq_one_letter_code
_entity_poly.pdbx_strand_id
1 'polypeptide(L)'
;METAANCSLRVKRLLLDPRFEGYKLSLEPLACYQVGLDSPVAEVKLRDDQYTLEHMRAFGMYNYLHLDSWYQDNVYYVDQLGRVMNLSVTLDTALKKPREVFRLPADLLACDNRLCASLHFTSSTWVTLSDGTGRLYLIQTGKRDDGSCEKWEILFSEEFETPFIIVHSLSFVQSDTHSVGVLLLRIEKDELDAQGSGFHVSLEWVTIVNTSKEGEEVYEVSKRQVLQGKSVPHYAALEPDGRGLMVISYKPYTLLQNGETKQDENEKEKTEANRKEPLYYWQQTEDDLTIIFRLHENFTKEDIHVSFSPNHLSVALKDPQFPILKGDLFSLIDHESSTWIIKENRLEIVLIKKEEEKSLWPELIIGDSQGEFIMDPAQSATIAEQLMYLTSDEMNPDPNKENPPCNAQELEECDIFLEDSTSLCRFDGHTMKITHVVNLGSNQYLFSAVVDPKEMPCFCLRHDVDALLWQPRPDQQDKWEHISTFNALGYVQASKQDKKFMACAPDHSYSALCECQRRVFIYRQPSPLTTVLYNRKEGRKVDQLAKQLVATLETHDPFLGFQATNERLYVLTTKALFIIKVSNEN
;
A
#
# COMPACT_ATOMS: atom_id res chain seq x y z
N MET A 1 3.22 -24.16 7.46
CA MET A 1 3.34 -22.71 7.19
C MET A 1 2.08 -22.08 7.71
N GLU A 2 2.17 -21.19 8.71
CA GLU A 2 1.02 -20.36 9.08
C GLU A 2 0.77 -19.38 7.93
N THR A 3 -0.40 -19.48 7.32
CA THR A 3 -0.85 -18.56 6.29
C THR A 3 -1.19 -17.22 6.94
N ALA A 4 -0.82 -16.11 6.29
CA ALA A 4 -1.15 -14.77 6.78
C ALA A 4 -2.67 -14.60 6.93
N ALA A 5 -3.10 -13.93 7.99
CA ALA A 5 -4.51 -13.69 8.25
C ALA A 5 -5.07 -12.65 7.26
N ASN A 6 -6.01 -13.07 6.41
CA ASN A 6 -6.76 -12.15 5.56
C ASN A 6 -7.75 -11.35 6.39
N CYS A 7 -7.61 -10.04 6.37
CA CYS A 7 -8.39 -9.10 7.18
C CYS A 7 -9.16 -8.13 6.29
N SER A 8 -10.23 -7.54 6.85
CA SER A 8 -11.01 -6.49 6.19
C SER A 8 -11.09 -5.24 7.06
N LEU A 9 -11.12 -4.08 6.41
CA LEU A 9 -11.31 -2.80 7.08
C LEU A 9 -12.79 -2.61 7.45
N ARG A 10 -13.07 -2.31 8.71
CA ARG A 10 -14.44 -2.15 9.23
C ARG A 10 -14.83 -0.68 9.29
N VAL A 11 -15.64 -0.24 8.34
CA VAL A 11 -16.10 1.14 8.27
C VAL A 11 -17.13 1.43 9.37
N LYS A 12 -16.82 2.36 10.27
CA LYS A 12 -17.79 2.90 11.24
C LYS A 12 -18.83 3.78 10.53
N ARG A 13 -20.04 3.24 10.32
CA ARG A 13 -21.16 3.96 9.66
C ARG A 13 -21.55 5.28 10.34
N LEU A 14 -21.32 5.40 11.66
CA LEU A 14 -21.64 6.62 12.41
C LEU A 14 -20.75 7.82 12.03
N LEU A 15 -19.62 7.59 11.37
CA LEU A 15 -18.71 8.64 10.91
C LEU A 15 -18.99 9.08 9.47
N LEU A 16 -19.86 8.37 8.74
CA LEU A 16 -20.25 8.73 7.37
C LEU A 16 -21.44 9.68 7.38
N ASP A 17 -21.44 10.66 6.49
CA ASP A 17 -22.60 11.52 6.24
C ASP A 17 -23.20 11.27 4.84
N PRO A 18 -24.17 10.35 4.70
CA PRO A 18 -24.80 10.06 3.42
C PRO A 18 -25.66 11.22 2.89
N ARG A 19 -25.88 12.27 3.69
CA ARG A 19 -26.65 13.46 3.30
C ARG A 19 -25.74 14.65 2.99
N PHE A 20 -24.43 14.44 2.90
CA PHE A 20 -23.49 15.49 2.57
C PHE A 20 -23.74 16.04 1.16
N GLU A 21 -24.16 17.31 1.06
CA GLU A 21 -24.50 17.95 -0.22
C GLU A 21 -23.30 18.62 -0.91
N GLY A 22 -22.13 18.68 -0.27
CA GLY A 22 -20.94 19.33 -0.80
C GLY A 22 -20.50 20.59 -0.05
N TYR A 23 -19.26 21.00 -0.32
CA TYR A 23 -18.64 22.20 0.25
C TYR A 23 -19.20 23.49 -0.37
N LYS A 24 -19.45 24.50 0.45
CA LYS A 24 -19.77 25.85 -0.04
C LYS A 24 -18.50 26.70 -0.09
N LEU A 25 -18.25 27.33 -1.23
CA LEU A 25 -17.11 28.24 -1.39
C LEU A 25 -17.26 29.42 -0.42
N SER A 26 -16.25 29.62 0.43
CA SER A 26 -16.12 30.77 1.31
C SER A 26 -15.11 31.74 0.72
N LEU A 27 -15.49 33.03 0.71
CA LEU A 27 -14.61 34.14 0.31
C LEU A 27 -14.04 34.87 1.54
N GLU A 28 -14.13 34.24 2.71
CA GLU A 28 -13.52 34.75 3.94
C GLU A 28 -12.01 34.92 3.74
N PRO A 29 -11.43 36.08 4.09
CA PRO A 29 -10.01 36.31 3.92
C PRO A 29 -9.22 35.35 4.84
N LEU A 30 -8.30 34.61 4.23
CA LEU A 30 -7.33 33.81 4.96
C LEU A 30 -6.10 34.66 5.25
N ALA A 31 -5.67 34.71 6.51
CA ALA A 31 -4.43 35.36 6.86
C ALA A 31 -3.26 34.51 6.37
N CYS A 32 -2.56 35.02 5.36
CA CYS A 32 -1.38 34.40 4.77
C CYS A 32 -0.16 35.25 5.10
N TYR A 33 0.84 34.64 5.70
CA TYR A 33 2.11 35.27 6.02
C TYR A 33 3.24 34.63 5.20
N GLN A 34 4.27 35.41 4.91
CA GLN A 34 5.43 34.95 4.15
C GLN A 34 6.71 35.28 4.91
N VAL A 35 7.58 34.29 5.01
CA VAL A 35 8.93 34.44 5.57
C VAL A 35 9.93 34.10 4.47
N GLY A 36 10.77 35.05 4.09
CA GLY A 36 11.86 34.81 3.14
C GLY A 36 12.99 33.98 3.77
N LEU A 37 13.56 33.07 2.98
CA LEU A 37 14.67 32.22 3.41
C LEU A 37 16.00 32.87 3.05
N ASP A 38 16.98 32.81 3.96
CA ASP A 38 18.30 33.41 3.72
C ASP A 38 19.14 32.60 2.72
N SER A 39 18.91 31.29 2.63
CA SER A 39 19.48 30.39 1.64
C SER A 39 18.36 29.53 1.05
N PRO A 40 18.45 29.15 -0.24
CA PRO A 40 17.45 28.28 -0.83
C PRO A 40 17.42 26.89 -0.17
N VAL A 41 16.27 26.22 -0.26
CA VAL A 41 16.10 24.83 0.16
C VAL A 41 17.04 23.92 -0.65
N ALA A 42 17.63 22.91 0.00
CA ALA A 42 18.45 21.87 -0.64
C ALA A 42 17.59 20.88 -1.44
N GLU A 43 16.90 21.40 -2.46
CA GLU A 43 16.17 20.58 -3.41
C GLU A 43 17.15 19.71 -4.21
N VAL A 44 16.86 18.42 -4.29
CA VAL A 44 17.56 17.46 -5.14
C VAL A 44 16.66 17.14 -6.33
N LYS A 45 17.17 17.41 -7.53
CA LYS A 45 16.48 17.10 -8.77
C LYS A 45 16.82 15.69 -9.20
N LEU A 46 15.85 14.99 -9.77
CA LEU A 46 16.07 13.71 -10.42
C LEU A 46 17.03 13.86 -11.59
N ARG A 47 17.95 12.91 -11.70
CA ARG A 47 18.90 12.80 -12.81
C ARG A 47 18.27 12.10 -14.01
N ASP A 48 18.91 12.22 -15.17
CA ASP A 48 18.47 11.60 -16.41
C ASP A 48 18.39 10.06 -16.32
N ASP A 49 19.23 9.44 -15.47
CA ASP A 49 19.24 8.00 -15.19
C ASP A 49 18.28 7.59 -14.06
N GLN A 50 17.58 8.54 -13.44
CA GLN A 50 16.65 8.34 -12.31
C GLN A 50 15.22 8.72 -12.68
N TYR A 51 14.80 8.38 -13.89
CA TYR A 51 13.48 8.76 -14.43
C TYR A 51 12.47 7.59 -14.48
N THR A 52 12.54 6.69 -13.49
CA THR A 52 11.51 5.64 -13.33
C THR A 52 10.33 6.14 -12.49
N LEU A 53 9.18 5.47 -12.62
CA LEU A 53 7.98 5.77 -11.81
C LEU A 53 8.30 5.79 -10.30
N GLU A 54 9.16 4.87 -9.86
CA GLU A 54 9.54 4.72 -8.46
C GLU A 54 10.41 5.88 -7.97
N HIS A 55 11.36 6.37 -8.78
CA HIS A 55 12.14 7.57 -8.45
C HIS A 55 11.26 8.82 -8.38
N MET A 56 10.31 8.97 -9.31
CA MET A 56 9.33 10.06 -9.29
C MET A 56 8.49 10.04 -8.00
N ARG A 57 8.06 8.86 -7.55
CA ARG A 57 7.29 8.68 -6.32
C ARG A 57 8.10 8.93 -5.06
N ALA A 58 9.31 8.39 -4.96
CA ALA A 58 10.14 8.51 -3.76
C ALA A 58 10.78 9.90 -3.62
N PHE A 59 11.28 10.47 -4.72
CA PHE A 59 12.14 11.66 -4.69
C PHE A 59 11.55 12.85 -5.46
N GLY A 60 10.82 12.61 -6.55
CA GLY A 60 10.20 13.68 -7.36
C GLY A 60 9.10 14.45 -6.61
N MET A 61 8.32 13.75 -5.77
CA MET A 61 7.27 14.33 -4.93
C MET A 61 7.66 14.37 -3.45
N TYR A 62 8.95 14.45 -3.15
CA TYR A 62 9.44 14.52 -1.77
C TYR A 62 8.98 15.79 -1.06
N ASN A 63 8.54 15.66 0.19
CA ASN A 63 8.16 16.79 1.03
C ASN A 63 9.38 17.27 1.83
N TYR A 64 9.98 18.38 1.38
CA TYR A 64 11.17 18.98 2.01
C TYR A 64 10.88 19.73 3.31
N LEU A 65 9.60 19.82 3.71
CA LEU A 65 9.17 20.46 4.94
C LEU A 65 8.79 19.41 5.98
N HIS A 66 9.49 19.40 7.11
CA HIS A 66 9.27 18.46 8.20
C HIS A 66 8.55 19.15 9.35
N LEU A 67 7.36 18.68 9.69
CA LEU A 67 6.64 19.11 10.88
C LEU A 67 7.13 18.32 12.11
N ASP A 68 7.30 19.02 13.23
CA ASP A 68 7.47 18.35 14.51
C ASP A 68 6.11 18.03 15.12
N SER A 69 5.66 16.79 14.96
CA SER A 69 4.36 16.34 15.47
C SER A 69 4.22 16.44 16.99
N TRP A 70 5.33 16.55 17.74
CA TRP A 70 5.33 16.76 19.19
C TRP A 70 5.15 18.24 19.57
N TYR A 71 5.53 19.16 18.69
CA TYR A 71 5.44 20.60 18.88
C TYR A 71 5.03 21.29 17.56
N GLN A 72 3.73 21.32 17.29
CA GLN A 72 3.15 21.66 15.98
C GLN A 72 3.45 23.10 15.48
N ASP A 73 3.96 23.99 16.34
CA ASP A 73 4.41 25.32 15.95
C ASP A 73 5.81 25.33 15.33
N ASN A 74 6.50 24.19 15.28
CA ASN A 74 7.85 24.06 14.76
C ASN A 74 7.87 23.27 13.45
N VAL A 75 8.41 23.91 12.40
CA VAL A 75 8.68 23.27 11.11
C VAL A 75 10.15 23.41 10.74
N TYR A 76 10.65 22.43 9.99
CA TYR A 76 12.06 22.26 9.68
C TYR A 76 12.28 21.98 8.21
N TYR A 77 13.39 22.46 7.67
CA TYR A 77 13.85 22.15 6.32
C TYR A 77 15.38 22.18 6.27
N VAL A 78 15.97 21.59 5.23
CA VAL A 78 17.42 21.65 4.99
C VAL A 78 17.71 22.61 3.86
N ASP A 79 18.63 23.54 4.07
CA ASP A 79 19.04 24.49 3.03
C ASP A 79 20.27 24.02 2.24
N GLN A 80 20.57 24.68 1.12
CA GLN A 80 21.70 24.36 0.24
C GLN A 80 23.07 24.42 0.91
N LEU A 81 23.18 25.05 2.09
CA LEU A 81 24.42 25.11 2.88
C LEU A 81 24.54 23.94 3.87
N GLY A 82 23.62 22.98 3.81
CA GLY A 82 23.59 21.81 4.70
C GLY A 82 23.16 22.14 6.12
N ARG A 83 22.42 23.24 6.30
CA ARG A 83 21.90 23.65 7.61
C ARG A 83 20.48 23.13 7.77
N VAL A 84 20.21 22.51 8.91
CA VAL A 84 18.85 22.25 9.36
C VAL A 84 18.32 23.54 9.95
N MET A 85 17.31 24.09 9.29
CA MET A 85 16.67 25.35 9.63
C MET A 85 15.34 25.06 10.32
N ASN A 86 15.04 25.81 11.39
CA ASN A 86 13.80 25.73 12.14
C ASN A 86 13.06 27.06 12.06
N LEU A 87 11.77 27.02 11.72
CA LEU A 87 10.84 28.13 11.98
C LEU A 87 9.91 27.71 13.12
N SER A 88 9.86 28.54 14.17
CA SER A 88 8.96 28.40 15.30
C SER A 88 7.96 29.56 15.31
N VAL A 89 6.67 29.26 15.28
CA VAL A 89 5.60 30.27 15.24
C VAL A 89 5.02 30.45 16.64
N THR A 90 5.53 31.44 17.37
CA THR A 90 4.96 31.81 18.69
C THR A 90 3.79 32.79 18.58
N LEU A 91 3.87 33.71 17.61
CA LEU A 91 2.89 34.77 17.37
C LEU A 91 2.81 35.01 15.87
N ASP A 92 1.61 34.88 15.29
CA ASP A 92 1.38 35.02 13.84
C ASP A 92 1.78 36.41 13.30
N THR A 93 1.68 37.45 14.14
CA THR A 93 1.98 38.84 13.79
C THR A 93 3.46 39.21 13.90
N ALA A 94 4.28 38.35 14.52
CA ALA A 94 5.69 38.62 14.83
C ALA A 94 6.58 37.43 14.45
N LEU A 95 6.47 37.01 13.18
CA LEU A 95 7.25 35.91 12.65
C LEU A 95 8.75 36.26 12.62
N LYS A 96 9.56 35.40 13.24
CA LYS A 96 11.01 35.48 13.17
C LYS A 96 11.51 34.79 11.90
N LYS A 97 12.73 35.09 11.49
CA LYS A 97 13.40 34.32 10.44
C LYS A 97 13.70 32.89 10.92
N PRO A 98 13.77 31.90 10.01
CA PRO A 98 14.23 30.57 10.35
C PRO A 98 15.64 30.62 10.94
N ARG A 99 15.87 29.84 12.00
CA ARG A 99 17.16 29.73 12.69
C ARG A 99 17.86 28.43 12.37
N GLU A 100 19.18 28.44 12.32
CA GLU A 100 19.99 27.22 12.23
C GLU A 100 19.97 26.48 13.57
N VAL A 101 19.59 25.21 13.56
CA VAL A 101 19.58 24.35 14.77
C VAL A 101 20.67 23.27 14.71
N PHE A 102 21.05 22.88 13.50
CA PHE A 102 22.09 21.88 13.26
C PHE A 102 22.73 22.09 11.88
N ARG A 103 23.97 21.64 11.72
CA ARG A 103 24.69 21.69 10.45
C ARG A 103 25.28 20.33 10.14
N LEU A 104 25.00 19.85 8.93
CA LEU A 104 25.53 18.59 8.43
C LEU A 104 27.07 18.66 8.33
N PRO A 105 27.81 17.64 8.78
CA PRO A 105 29.28 17.67 8.78
C PRO A 105 29.94 17.62 7.39
N ALA A 106 29.23 17.17 6.36
CA ALA A 106 29.77 16.92 5.02
C ALA A 106 29.45 18.06 4.03
N ASP A 107 30.32 18.25 3.04
CA ASP A 107 30.03 19.12 1.90
C ASP A 107 29.06 18.38 0.96
N LEU A 108 27.77 18.74 1.07
CA LEU A 108 26.68 18.11 0.33
C LEU A 108 26.86 18.12 -1.19
N LEU A 109 27.77 18.94 -1.72
CA LEU A 109 28.04 19.08 -3.16
C LEU A 109 29.05 18.05 -3.69
N ALA A 110 29.73 17.29 -2.81
CA ALA A 110 30.76 16.35 -3.23
C ALA A 110 30.22 14.98 -3.71
N CYS A 111 28.94 14.69 -3.50
CA CYS A 111 28.32 13.41 -3.84
C CYS A 111 27.33 13.54 -5.01
N ASP A 112 27.71 13.00 -6.18
CA ASP A 112 26.91 13.05 -7.41
C ASP A 112 25.62 12.20 -7.36
N ASN A 113 25.55 11.21 -6.46
CA ASN A 113 24.42 10.29 -6.29
C ASN A 113 23.54 10.62 -5.07
N ARG A 114 23.66 11.81 -4.50
CA ARG A 114 22.91 12.18 -3.28
C ARG A 114 21.40 12.17 -3.48
N LEU A 115 20.67 11.79 -2.44
CA LEU A 115 19.22 11.97 -2.29
C LEU A 115 18.92 13.23 -1.47
N CYS A 116 17.64 13.56 -1.33
CA CYS A 116 17.19 14.59 -0.40
C CYS A 116 17.58 14.23 1.04
N ALA A 117 18.07 15.23 1.79
CA ALA A 117 18.20 15.09 3.23
C ALA A 117 16.81 14.86 3.84
N SER A 118 16.72 13.94 4.80
CA SER A 118 15.46 13.53 5.38
C SER A 118 15.52 13.51 6.91
N LEU A 119 14.45 13.96 7.54
CA LEU A 119 14.34 14.12 8.98
C LEU A 119 13.06 13.46 9.49
N HIS A 120 13.13 12.76 10.61
CA HIS A 120 11.96 12.28 11.33
C HIS A 120 12.12 12.45 12.84
N PHE A 121 11.12 13.06 13.49
CA PHE A 121 11.11 13.28 14.94
C PHE A 121 10.74 12.00 15.69
N THR A 122 11.77 11.26 16.06
CA THR A 122 11.70 9.97 16.76
C THR A 122 11.02 10.05 18.11
N SER A 123 11.13 11.19 18.81
CA SER A 123 10.39 11.48 20.05
C SER A 123 10.32 12.99 20.31
N SER A 124 9.73 13.38 21.44
CA SER A 124 9.71 14.76 21.92
C SER A 124 11.10 15.36 22.20
N THR A 125 12.16 14.53 22.21
CA THR A 125 13.53 14.98 22.49
C THR A 125 14.59 14.44 21.54
N TRP A 126 14.22 13.57 20.58
CA TRP A 126 15.14 12.90 19.66
C TRP A 126 14.72 13.08 18.21
N VAL A 127 15.69 13.07 17.32
CA VAL A 127 15.47 13.14 15.88
C VAL A 127 16.45 12.21 15.15
N THR A 128 15.96 11.53 14.12
CA THR A 128 16.80 10.82 13.16
C THR A 128 16.93 11.66 11.91
N LEU A 129 18.16 11.79 11.41
CA LEU A 129 18.50 12.61 10.26
C LEU A 129 19.33 11.79 9.28
N SER A 130 19.03 11.91 7.99
CA SER A 130 19.89 11.47 6.89
C SER A 130 20.38 12.69 6.13
N ASP A 131 21.67 12.72 5.82
CA ASP A 131 22.24 13.77 4.96
C ASP A 131 22.01 13.53 3.46
N GLY A 132 21.34 12.43 3.10
CA GLY A 132 21.07 12.05 1.73
C GLY A 132 22.26 11.47 0.98
N THR A 133 23.44 11.38 1.61
CA THR A 133 24.64 10.74 1.01
C THR A 133 24.83 9.29 1.43
N GLY A 134 23.98 8.80 2.34
CA GLY A 134 24.07 7.45 2.92
C GLY A 134 24.44 7.45 4.40
N ARG A 135 24.53 8.61 5.07
CA ARG A 135 24.82 8.66 6.50
C ARG A 135 23.56 8.84 7.34
N LEU A 136 23.39 7.99 8.36
CA LEU A 136 22.36 8.10 9.38
C LEU A 136 22.92 8.79 10.62
N TYR A 137 22.16 9.71 11.19
CA TYR A 137 22.46 10.35 12.47
C TYR A 137 21.30 10.15 13.43
N LEU A 138 21.60 9.80 14.68
CA LEU A 138 20.69 9.86 15.81
C LEU A 138 21.11 11.04 16.67
N ILE A 139 20.20 12.00 16.83
CA ILE A 139 20.51 13.29 17.44
C ILE A 139 19.58 13.53 18.63
N GLN A 140 20.17 13.88 19.77
CA GLN A 140 19.43 14.39 20.92
C GLN A 140 19.24 15.90 20.75
N THR A 141 17.99 16.33 20.84
CA THR A 141 17.58 17.72 20.57
C THR A 141 17.18 18.48 21.83
N GLY A 142 17.00 17.79 22.96
CA GLY A 142 16.37 18.37 24.14
C GLY A 142 14.87 18.61 23.95
N LYS A 143 14.24 19.32 24.88
CA LYS A 143 12.84 19.76 24.71
C LYS A 143 12.79 20.92 23.72
N ARG A 144 11.76 20.93 22.87
CA ARG A 144 11.61 21.88 21.75
C ARG A 144 10.42 22.84 21.92
N ASP A 145 9.82 22.88 23.12
CA ASP A 145 8.70 23.73 23.50
C ASP A 145 9.08 25.20 23.73
N ASP A 146 10.22 25.49 24.37
CA ASP A 146 10.43 26.81 25.00
C ASP A 146 11.32 27.81 24.23
N GLY A 147 11.51 27.66 22.91
CA GLY A 147 12.34 28.57 22.12
C GLY A 147 13.84 28.61 22.52
N SER A 148 14.23 28.08 23.68
CA SER A 148 15.59 27.70 24.05
C SER A 148 15.94 26.43 23.29
N CYS A 149 16.62 26.58 22.16
CA CYS A 149 17.16 25.43 21.45
C CYS A 149 18.41 24.98 22.20
N GLU A 150 18.32 23.85 22.89
CA GLU A 150 19.52 23.12 23.27
C GLU A 150 20.30 22.76 21.98
N LYS A 151 21.63 22.77 22.06
CA LYS A 151 22.45 22.42 20.91
C LYS A 151 22.20 20.95 20.60
N TRP A 152 21.81 20.66 19.36
CA TRP A 152 21.60 19.29 18.89
C TRP A 152 22.92 18.51 18.99
N GLU A 153 22.88 17.40 19.72
CA GLU A 153 24.02 16.54 20.01
C GLU A 153 23.90 15.22 19.26
N ILE A 154 24.96 14.82 18.56
CA ILE A 154 25.00 13.56 17.82
C ILE A 154 25.33 12.45 18.81
N LEU A 155 24.40 11.52 19.01
CA LEU A 155 24.60 10.34 19.87
C LEU A 155 25.06 9.12 19.08
N PHE A 156 24.69 9.05 17.80
CA PHE A 156 25.16 8.00 16.88
C PHE A 156 25.25 8.55 15.46
N SER A 157 26.25 8.08 14.73
CA SER A 157 26.40 8.34 13.31
C SER A 157 27.05 7.14 12.62
N GLU A 158 26.45 6.68 11.53
CA GLU A 158 27.00 5.59 10.72
C GLU A 158 26.73 5.83 9.23
N GLU A 159 27.71 5.46 8.40
CA GLU A 159 27.64 5.55 6.95
C GLU A 159 27.26 4.19 6.37
N PHE A 160 26.28 4.19 5.48
CA PHE A 160 25.77 3.03 4.77
C PHE A 160 26.23 3.06 3.32
N GLU A 161 26.20 1.89 2.66
CA GLU A 161 26.73 1.71 1.31
C GLU A 161 25.99 2.53 0.23
N THR A 162 24.68 2.69 0.38
CA THR A 162 23.84 3.38 -0.61
C THR A 162 23.01 4.49 0.05
N PRO A 163 22.80 5.63 -0.65
CA PRO A 163 21.92 6.70 -0.19
C PRO A 163 20.49 6.22 0.10
N PHE A 164 19.88 6.79 1.13
CA PHE A 164 18.51 6.48 1.54
C PHE A 164 17.78 7.72 2.05
N ILE A 165 16.45 7.62 2.09
CA ILE A 165 15.60 8.55 2.85
C ILE A 165 15.00 7.84 4.07
N ILE A 166 14.80 8.59 5.15
CA ILE A 166 14.10 8.12 6.34
C ILE A 166 12.59 8.26 6.08
N VAL A 167 11.86 7.15 6.16
CA VAL A 167 10.40 7.11 6.00
C VAL A 167 9.71 7.28 7.35
N HIS A 168 10.21 6.61 8.39
CA HIS A 168 9.64 6.63 9.73
C HIS A 168 10.71 6.28 10.77
N SER A 169 10.60 6.83 11.97
CA SER A 169 11.44 6.45 13.11
C SER A 169 10.66 6.51 14.42
N LEU A 170 10.98 5.64 15.38
CA LEU A 170 10.42 5.73 16.73
C LEU A 170 11.45 5.41 17.80
N SER A 171 11.21 5.92 19.00
CA SER A 171 11.92 5.59 20.23
C SER A 171 11.03 4.70 21.08
N PHE A 172 11.57 3.59 21.56
CA PHE A 172 10.88 2.64 22.41
C PHE A 172 11.85 2.02 23.42
N VAL A 173 11.30 1.43 24.49
CA VAL A 173 12.10 0.72 25.49
C VAL A 173 11.85 -0.77 25.33
N GLN A 174 12.92 -1.52 25.10
CA GLN A 174 12.88 -2.98 24.97
C GLN A 174 13.82 -3.59 26.00
N SER A 175 13.31 -4.49 26.86
CA SER A 175 14.10 -5.15 27.91
C SER A 175 14.89 -4.17 28.79
N ASP A 176 14.25 -3.08 29.22
CA ASP A 176 14.84 -1.97 30.01
C ASP A 176 15.99 -1.21 29.32
N THR A 177 16.19 -1.43 28.03
CA THR A 177 17.15 -0.67 27.20
C THR A 177 16.42 0.25 26.24
N HIS A 178 16.95 1.47 26.07
CA HIS A 178 16.42 2.40 25.09
C HIS A 178 16.83 1.98 23.68
N SER A 179 15.85 1.87 22.80
CA SER A 179 16.00 1.44 21.41
C SER A 179 15.34 2.45 20.49
N VAL A 180 15.93 2.61 19.31
CA VAL A 180 15.42 3.45 18.24
C VAL A 180 15.27 2.62 16.98
N GLY A 181 14.06 2.54 16.45
CA GLY A 181 13.77 1.91 15.18
C GLY A 181 13.73 2.96 14.08
N VAL A 182 14.46 2.73 12.99
CA VAL A 182 14.50 3.64 11.83
C VAL A 182 14.21 2.85 10.57
N LEU A 183 13.30 3.35 9.75
CA LEU A 183 12.90 2.76 8.48
C LEU A 183 13.47 3.58 7.32
N LEU A 184 14.36 2.96 6.55
CA LEU A 184 15.10 3.56 5.45
C LEU A 184 14.55 3.05 4.12
N LEU A 185 14.29 3.95 3.17
CA LEU A 185 13.88 3.62 1.81
C LEU A 185 15.02 3.88 0.83
N ARG A 186 15.26 2.91 -0.05
CA ARG A 186 16.25 2.98 -1.13
C ARG A 186 15.63 2.52 -2.45
N ILE A 187 16.18 3.08 -3.53
CA ILE A 187 15.95 2.59 -4.88
C ILE A 187 17.31 2.23 -5.43
N GLU A 188 17.50 0.95 -5.71
CA GLU A 188 18.79 0.38 -6.05
C GLU A 188 18.74 -0.19 -7.45
N LYS A 189 19.82 0.03 -8.21
CA LYS A 189 19.93 -0.47 -9.57
C LYS A 189 20.06 -1.98 -9.54
N ASP A 190 19.22 -2.65 -10.31
CA ASP A 190 19.25 -4.10 -10.51
C ASP A 190 19.76 -4.41 -11.92
N GLU A 191 21.04 -4.79 -12.01
CA GLU A 191 21.66 -5.12 -13.31
C GLU A 191 21.14 -6.44 -13.91
N LEU A 192 20.46 -7.28 -13.11
CA LEU A 192 19.90 -8.55 -13.54
C LEU A 192 18.47 -8.40 -14.09
N ASP A 193 17.80 -7.29 -13.80
CA ASP A 193 16.46 -6.98 -14.29
C ASP A 193 16.50 -6.45 -15.73
N ALA A 194 16.61 -7.37 -16.70
CA ALA A 194 16.64 -7.05 -18.12
C ALA A 194 15.25 -6.74 -18.73
N GLN A 195 14.15 -7.06 -18.03
CA GLN A 195 12.78 -6.91 -18.55
C GLN A 195 11.97 -5.80 -17.85
N GLY A 196 12.36 -5.39 -16.65
CA GLY A 196 11.71 -4.33 -15.88
C GLY A 196 12.40 -2.98 -15.98
N SER A 197 12.31 -2.19 -14.91
CA SER A 197 12.85 -0.83 -14.89
C SER A 197 14.37 -0.79 -14.70
N GLY A 198 15.00 -1.94 -14.38
CA GLY A 198 16.41 -2.00 -14.00
C GLY A 198 16.68 -1.48 -12.59
N PHE A 199 15.64 -1.34 -11.78
CA PHE A 199 15.70 -0.91 -10.37
C PHE A 199 14.73 -1.71 -9.52
N HIS A 200 15.12 -1.95 -8.27
CA HIS A 200 14.23 -2.48 -7.24
C HIS A 200 14.17 -1.53 -6.05
N VAL A 201 13.13 -1.69 -5.23
CA VAL A 201 12.93 -0.89 -4.02
C VAL A 201 13.29 -1.72 -2.80
N SER A 202 14.10 -1.18 -1.91
CA SER A 202 14.42 -1.82 -0.64
C SER A 202 14.02 -0.93 0.54
N LEU A 203 13.42 -1.58 1.54
CA LEU A 203 12.95 -0.97 2.78
C LEU A 203 13.72 -1.63 3.92
N GLU A 204 14.69 -0.92 4.48
CA GLU A 204 15.57 -1.39 5.53
C GLU A 204 15.10 -0.91 6.90
N TRP A 205 14.80 -1.84 7.80
CA TRP A 205 14.55 -1.56 9.20
C TRP A 205 15.84 -1.73 10.00
N VAL A 206 16.37 -0.60 10.47
CA VAL A 206 17.54 -0.51 11.36
C VAL A 206 17.06 -0.34 12.81
N THR A 207 17.57 -1.16 13.72
CA THR A 207 17.38 -0.98 15.16
C THR A 207 18.69 -0.56 15.81
N ILE A 208 18.68 0.61 16.45
CA ILE A 208 19.79 1.17 17.20
C ILE A 208 19.47 0.99 18.68
N VAL A 209 20.41 0.47 19.46
CA VAL A 209 20.21 0.21 20.90
C VAL A 209 21.27 0.94 21.70
N ASN A 210 20.86 1.42 22.88
CA ASN A 210 21.79 1.95 23.86
C ASN A 210 22.53 0.79 24.53
N THR A 211 23.86 0.81 24.47
CA THR A 211 24.75 -0.10 25.19
C THR A 211 25.64 0.70 26.13
N SER A 212 25.70 0.29 27.40
CA SER A 212 26.66 0.85 28.35
C SER A 212 28.02 0.18 28.16
N LYS A 213 28.97 0.88 27.53
CA LYS A 213 30.36 0.44 27.42
C LYS A 213 31.22 1.32 28.32
N GLU A 214 31.93 0.69 29.26
CA GLU A 214 32.89 1.38 30.15
C GLU A 214 32.33 2.56 30.99
N GLY A 215 31.01 2.61 31.18
CA GLY A 215 30.32 3.67 31.95
C GLY A 215 29.83 4.85 31.12
N GLU A 216 30.03 4.83 29.80
CA GLU A 216 29.44 5.76 28.85
C GLU A 216 28.30 5.08 28.07
N GLU A 217 27.22 5.83 27.82
CA GLU A 217 26.10 5.37 26.98
C GLU A 217 26.48 5.51 25.51
N VAL A 218 26.55 4.39 24.79
CA VAL A 218 26.90 4.33 23.37
C VAL A 218 25.78 3.68 22.58
N TYR A 219 25.32 4.36 21.54
CA TYR A 219 24.31 3.84 20.62
C TYR A 219 24.96 3.06 19.48
N GLU A 220 24.49 1.84 19.22
CA GLU A 220 25.02 0.98 18.16
C GLU A 220 23.87 0.27 17.43
N VAL A 221 24.08 -0.07 16.16
CA VAL A 221 23.11 -0.85 15.39
C VAL A 221 23.12 -2.30 15.88
N SER A 222 22.00 -2.77 16.43
CA SER A 222 21.82 -4.16 16.88
C SER A 222 21.29 -5.08 15.79
N LYS A 223 20.41 -4.55 14.93
CA LYS A 223 19.67 -5.35 13.95
C LYS A 223 19.42 -4.56 12.67
N ARG A 224 19.55 -5.23 11.53
CA ARG A 224 19.14 -4.75 10.20
C ARG A 224 18.30 -5.80 9.52
N GLN A 225 17.20 -5.39 8.93
CA GLN A 225 16.31 -6.27 8.19
C GLN A 225 15.87 -5.56 6.92
N VAL A 226 16.10 -6.18 5.78
CA VAL A 226 15.81 -5.60 4.47
C VAL A 226 14.62 -6.31 3.85
N LEU A 227 13.59 -5.54 3.53
CA LEU A 227 12.47 -5.98 2.73
C LEU A 227 12.66 -5.47 1.29
N GLN A 228 12.48 -6.33 0.30
CA GLN A 228 12.51 -5.98 -1.11
C GLN A 228 11.09 -5.88 -1.67
N GLY A 229 10.83 -4.84 -2.45
CA GLY A 229 9.54 -4.59 -3.08
C GLY A 229 9.70 -4.17 -4.54
N LYS A 230 8.63 -4.38 -5.31
CA LYS A 230 8.57 -3.95 -6.73
C LYS A 230 8.18 -2.47 -6.89
N SER A 231 7.72 -1.82 -5.80
CA SER A 231 7.23 -0.44 -5.81
C SER A 231 7.47 0.24 -4.47
N VAL A 232 7.75 1.55 -4.50
CA VAL A 232 7.80 2.45 -3.34
C VAL A 232 6.52 2.32 -2.54
N PRO A 233 6.61 2.20 -1.20
CA PRO A 233 5.43 2.03 -0.39
C PRO A 233 4.66 3.34 -0.34
N HIS A 234 3.33 3.28 -0.49
CA HIS A 234 2.46 4.42 -0.26
C HIS A 234 2.47 4.87 1.20
N TYR A 235 2.60 3.89 2.10
CA TYR A 235 2.67 4.07 3.54
C TYR A 235 3.62 3.02 4.11
N ALA A 236 4.49 3.41 5.04
CA ALA A 236 5.24 2.47 5.84
C ALA A 236 5.51 3.06 7.22
N ALA A 237 5.17 2.33 8.27
CA ALA A 237 5.39 2.78 9.64
C ALA A 237 5.62 1.60 10.59
N LEU A 238 6.47 1.84 11.56
CA LEU A 238 6.84 0.90 12.61
C LEU A 238 5.85 1.00 13.78
N GLU A 239 5.54 -0.13 14.41
CA GLU A 239 4.67 -0.18 15.60
C GLU A 239 5.35 0.50 16.80
N PRO A 240 4.60 1.17 17.71
CA PRO A 240 5.16 1.97 18.81
C PRO A 240 6.07 1.20 19.79
N ASP A 241 5.95 -0.13 19.81
CA ASP A 241 6.70 -1.05 20.66
C ASP A 241 7.83 -1.79 19.90
N GLY A 242 8.02 -1.47 18.62
CA GLY A 242 8.99 -2.14 17.75
C GLY A 242 8.65 -3.61 17.43
N ARG A 243 7.42 -4.08 17.65
CA ARG A 243 7.02 -5.47 17.40
C ARG A 243 6.55 -5.74 15.96
N GLY A 244 6.41 -4.72 15.14
CA GLY A 244 5.96 -4.90 13.76
C GLY A 244 6.17 -3.70 12.87
N LEU A 245 5.96 -3.93 11.57
CA LEU A 245 6.02 -2.95 10.51
C LEU A 245 4.76 -3.08 9.66
N MET A 246 4.08 -1.97 9.39
CA MET A 246 2.94 -1.93 8.48
C MET A 246 3.32 -1.24 7.19
N VAL A 247 2.97 -1.83 6.05
CA VAL A 247 3.29 -1.33 4.71
C VAL A 247 2.06 -1.37 3.82
N ILE A 248 1.79 -0.27 3.10
CA ILE A 248 0.83 -0.22 1.98
C ILE A 248 1.62 -0.08 0.69
N SER A 249 1.43 -1.01 -0.24
CA SER A 249 2.11 -0.98 -1.54
C SER A 249 1.29 -1.72 -2.60
N TYR A 250 1.59 -1.46 -3.88
CA TYR A 250 0.98 -2.16 -5.00
C TYR A 250 1.26 -3.65 -5.00
N LYS A 251 2.44 -4.05 -4.53
CA LYS A 251 2.83 -5.46 -4.39
C LYS A 251 3.43 -5.67 -3.00
N PRO A 252 3.15 -6.81 -2.36
CA PRO A 252 3.69 -7.10 -1.03
C PRO A 252 5.22 -7.16 -1.11
N TYR A 253 5.87 -6.66 -0.06
CA TYR A 253 7.30 -6.78 0.11
C TYR A 253 7.67 -8.20 0.58
N THR A 254 8.85 -8.66 0.18
CA THR A 254 9.42 -9.95 0.60
C THR A 254 10.70 -9.72 1.41
N LEU A 255 10.96 -10.60 2.39
CA LEU A 255 12.18 -10.52 3.18
C LEU A 255 13.36 -10.98 2.33
N LEU A 256 14.40 -10.14 2.23
CA LEU A 256 15.65 -10.51 1.60
C LEU A 256 16.44 -11.40 2.57
N GLN A 257 16.33 -12.72 2.40
CA GLN A 257 17.21 -13.66 3.09
C GLN A 257 18.52 -13.72 2.31
N ASN A 258 19.64 -13.41 2.98
CA ASN A 258 20.98 -13.53 2.41
C ASN A 258 21.17 -14.92 1.77
N GLY A 259 21.08 -14.99 0.43
CA GLY A 259 21.46 -16.15 -0.35
C GLY A 259 20.37 -16.88 -1.17
N GLU A 260 19.10 -16.47 -1.16
CA GLU A 260 18.05 -17.19 -1.93
C GLU A 260 17.11 -16.27 -2.73
N THR A 261 17.64 -15.34 -3.51
CA THR A 261 16.85 -14.53 -4.47
C THR A 261 16.43 -15.31 -5.74
N LYS A 262 16.13 -16.62 -5.64
CA LYS A 262 15.79 -17.47 -6.80
C LYS A 262 14.70 -18.54 -6.55
N GLN A 263 13.88 -18.41 -5.51
CA GLN A 263 12.79 -19.37 -5.28
C GLN A 263 11.38 -18.83 -5.58
N ASP A 264 11.08 -17.54 -5.44
CA ASP A 264 9.67 -17.08 -5.57
C ASP A 264 9.11 -17.02 -7.01
N GLU A 265 9.94 -16.83 -8.03
CA GLU A 265 9.49 -16.96 -9.44
C GLU A 265 9.51 -18.42 -9.91
N ASN A 266 10.44 -19.22 -9.38
CA ASN A 266 10.47 -20.66 -9.59
C ASN A 266 9.38 -21.40 -8.81
N GLU A 267 8.77 -20.85 -7.76
CA GLU A 267 7.70 -21.53 -7.02
C GLU A 267 6.38 -21.49 -7.77
N LYS A 268 6.09 -20.45 -8.56
CA LYS A 268 4.92 -20.47 -9.45
C LYS A 268 5.07 -21.50 -10.56
N GLU A 269 6.26 -21.63 -11.15
CA GLU A 269 6.55 -22.69 -12.14
C GLU A 269 6.71 -24.09 -11.49
N LYS A 270 7.23 -24.19 -10.26
CA LYS A 270 7.33 -25.46 -9.52
C LYS A 270 6.00 -25.94 -8.96
N THR A 271 5.03 -25.05 -8.72
CA THR A 271 3.68 -25.46 -8.31
C THR A 271 2.93 -26.10 -9.49
N GLU A 272 3.28 -25.75 -10.72
CA GLU A 272 2.82 -26.47 -11.92
C GLU A 272 3.64 -27.74 -12.20
N ALA A 273 4.95 -27.72 -11.94
CA ALA A 273 5.82 -28.89 -12.16
C ALA A 273 5.76 -29.99 -11.06
N ASN A 274 5.15 -29.72 -9.90
CA ASN A 274 4.91 -30.70 -8.83
C ASN A 274 3.46 -31.20 -8.76
N ARG A 275 2.63 -31.00 -9.79
CA ARG A 275 1.45 -31.87 -9.93
C ARG A 275 1.97 -33.28 -10.17
N LYS A 276 1.81 -34.16 -9.18
CA LYS A 276 1.88 -35.61 -9.43
C LYS A 276 1.01 -35.86 -10.66
N GLU A 277 1.54 -36.53 -11.69
CA GLU A 277 0.72 -36.89 -12.85
C GLU A 277 -0.59 -37.51 -12.35
N PRO A 278 -1.75 -37.03 -12.82
CA PRO A 278 -3.02 -37.53 -12.35
C PRO A 278 -3.11 -39.02 -12.68
N LEU A 279 -3.68 -39.79 -11.76
CA LEU A 279 -3.79 -41.24 -11.88
C LEU A 279 -4.64 -41.64 -13.08
N TYR A 280 -5.64 -40.82 -13.39
CA TYR A 280 -6.52 -40.97 -14.52
C TYR A 280 -7.01 -39.61 -15.02
N TYR A 281 -7.42 -39.59 -16.28
CA TYR A 281 -8.08 -38.45 -16.89
C TYR A 281 -9.53 -38.79 -17.11
N TRP A 282 -10.43 -37.83 -16.99
CA TRP A 282 -11.82 -38.07 -17.31
C TRP A 282 -12.43 -36.91 -18.08
N GLN A 283 -13.39 -37.22 -18.92
CA GLN A 283 -14.14 -36.28 -19.74
C GLN A 283 -15.61 -36.64 -19.66
N GLN A 284 -16.48 -35.71 -20.03
CA GLN A 284 -17.91 -35.93 -19.97
C GLN A 284 -18.64 -35.29 -21.15
N THR A 285 -19.75 -35.90 -21.50
CA THR A 285 -20.78 -35.30 -22.34
C THR A 285 -22.07 -35.17 -21.53
N GLU A 286 -23.16 -34.75 -22.18
CA GLU A 286 -24.48 -34.76 -21.54
C GLU A 286 -24.95 -36.18 -21.17
N ASP A 287 -24.51 -37.19 -21.93
CA ASP A 287 -25.03 -38.56 -21.83
C ASP A 287 -24.05 -39.55 -21.18
N ASP A 288 -22.73 -39.31 -21.24
CA ASP A 288 -21.72 -40.25 -20.74
C ASP A 288 -20.52 -39.59 -20.05
N LEU A 289 -19.74 -40.42 -19.35
CA LEU A 289 -18.46 -40.10 -18.75
C LEU A 289 -17.42 -41.09 -19.29
N THR A 290 -16.29 -40.58 -19.77
CA THR A 290 -15.17 -41.43 -20.22
C THR A 290 -13.97 -41.20 -19.30
N ILE A 291 -13.47 -42.28 -18.71
CA ILE A 291 -12.31 -42.30 -17.80
C ILE A 291 -11.18 -43.04 -18.49
N ILE A 292 -9.97 -42.48 -18.46
CA ILE A 292 -8.80 -42.97 -19.17
C ILE A 292 -7.64 -43.12 -18.18
N PHE A 293 -7.20 -44.35 -17.96
CA PHE A 293 -5.96 -44.66 -17.23
C PHE A 293 -4.83 -44.92 -18.22
N ARG A 294 -3.64 -44.34 -17.97
CA ARG A 294 -2.42 -44.71 -18.69
C ARG A 294 -1.81 -45.93 -18.01
N LEU A 295 -1.67 -47.03 -18.75
CA LEU A 295 -1.05 -48.24 -18.21
C LEU A 295 0.46 -48.18 -18.50
N HIS A 296 1.30 -48.34 -17.47
CA HIS A 296 2.76 -48.32 -17.63
C HIS A 296 3.34 -49.70 -18.03
N GLU A 297 2.54 -50.76 -17.97
CA GLU A 297 2.90 -52.14 -18.30
C GLU A 297 1.84 -52.75 -19.23
N ASN A 298 2.17 -53.80 -19.98
CA ASN A 298 1.21 -54.52 -20.82
C ASN A 298 0.31 -55.41 -19.94
N PHE A 299 -0.87 -54.91 -19.57
CA PHE A 299 -1.91 -55.69 -18.87
C PHE A 299 -2.77 -56.47 -19.88
N THR A 300 -3.14 -57.71 -19.55
CA THR A 300 -4.19 -58.44 -20.27
C THR A 300 -5.54 -58.23 -19.61
N LYS A 301 -6.64 -58.64 -20.26
CA LYS A 301 -7.99 -58.45 -19.71
C LYS A 301 -8.19 -59.18 -18.38
N GLU A 302 -7.46 -60.27 -18.15
CA GLU A 302 -7.51 -61.07 -16.95
C GLU A 302 -6.87 -60.37 -15.73
N ASP A 303 -6.01 -59.37 -15.96
CA ASP A 303 -5.33 -58.61 -14.90
C ASP A 303 -6.12 -57.37 -14.44
N ILE A 304 -7.27 -57.07 -15.06
CA ILE A 304 -8.06 -55.87 -14.77
C ILE A 304 -9.44 -56.26 -14.27
N HIS A 305 -9.78 -55.77 -13.08
CA HIS A 305 -11.10 -55.96 -12.50
C HIS A 305 -11.79 -54.60 -12.36
N VAL A 306 -12.82 -54.37 -13.18
CA VAL A 306 -13.71 -53.22 -13.09
C VAL A 306 -15.08 -53.70 -12.66
N SER A 307 -15.60 -53.15 -11.57
CA SER A 307 -16.97 -53.41 -11.12
C SER A 307 -17.78 -52.12 -11.09
N PHE A 308 -18.93 -52.16 -11.77
CA PHE A 308 -19.89 -51.07 -11.80
C PHE A 308 -21.01 -51.30 -10.79
N SER A 309 -21.47 -50.24 -10.16
CA SER A 309 -22.67 -50.22 -9.32
C SER A 309 -23.38 -48.88 -9.53
N PRO A 310 -24.69 -48.77 -9.22
CA PRO A 310 -25.49 -47.60 -9.60
C PRO A 310 -24.91 -46.24 -9.17
N ASN A 311 -24.15 -46.20 -8.08
CA ASN A 311 -23.51 -45.00 -7.55
C ASN A 311 -22.05 -45.23 -7.16
N HIS A 312 -21.42 -46.32 -7.61
CA HIS A 312 -20.09 -46.71 -7.12
C HIS A 312 -19.25 -47.33 -8.24
N LEU A 313 -17.98 -46.95 -8.28
CA LEU A 313 -16.98 -47.48 -9.21
C LEU A 313 -15.82 -48.06 -8.44
N SER A 314 -15.37 -49.26 -8.83
CA SER A 314 -14.14 -49.85 -8.33
C SER A 314 -13.32 -50.42 -9.49
N VAL A 315 -12.05 -50.01 -9.57
CA VAL A 315 -11.07 -50.41 -10.59
C VAL A 315 -9.85 -50.96 -9.87
N ALA A 316 -9.45 -52.19 -10.17
CA ALA A 316 -8.27 -52.84 -9.62
C ALA A 316 -7.39 -53.43 -10.74
N LEU A 317 -6.07 -53.29 -10.59
CA LEU A 317 -5.05 -53.86 -11.49
C LEU A 317 -4.26 -54.95 -10.74
N LYS A 318 -4.14 -56.15 -11.32
CA LYS A 318 -3.49 -57.38 -10.80
C LYS A 318 -4.15 -58.03 -9.57
N ASP A 319 -4.40 -57.27 -8.49
CA ASP A 319 -4.97 -57.81 -7.25
C ASP A 319 -6.35 -57.18 -6.96
N PRO A 320 -7.45 -57.97 -6.94
CA PRO A 320 -8.78 -57.49 -6.58
C PRO A 320 -8.87 -56.83 -5.20
N GLN A 321 -7.93 -57.12 -4.27
CA GLN A 321 -7.94 -56.57 -2.91
C GLN A 321 -7.41 -55.13 -2.84
N PHE A 322 -6.70 -54.64 -3.85
CA PHE A 322 -6.09 -53.31 -3.87
C PHE A 322 -6.59 -52.50 -5.08
N PRO A 323 -7.81 -51.93 -5.00
CA PRO A 323 -8.34 -51.10 -6.07
C PRO A 323 -7.54 -49.80 -6.18
N ILE A 324 -7.17 -49.45 -7.41
CA ILE A 324 -6.48 -48.20 -7.76
C ILE A 324 -7.44 -47.00 -7.76
N LEU A 325 -8.72 -47.24 -8.01
CA LEU A 325 -9.78 -46.25 -7.90
C LEU A 325 -11.00 -46.93 -7.28
N LYS A 326 -11.50 -46.38 -6.17
CA LYS A 326 -12.70 -46.88 -5.51
C LYS A 326 -13.42 -45.75 -4.80
N GLY A 327 -14.70 -45.56 -5.11
CA GLY A 327 -15.49 -44.54 -4.43
C GLY A 327 -16.89 -44.38 -4.99
N ASP A 328 -17.64 -43.56 -4.28
CA ASP A 328 -19.01 -43.19 -4.66
C ASP A 328 -18.95 -42.12 -5.75
N LEU A 329 -19.65 -42.39 -6.84
CA LEU A 329 -19.80 -41.49 -7.98
C LEU A 329 -20.66 -40.29 -7.57
N PHE A 330 -20.46 -39.15 -8.24
CA PHE A 330 -21.22 -37.94 -7.95
C PHE A 330 -22.74 -38.11 -8.15
N SER A 331 -23.17 -38.95 -9.10
CA SER A 331 -24.57 -39.17 -9.46
C SER A 331 -24.79 -40.59 -10.03
N LEU A 332 -26.04 -40.97 -10.26
CA LEU A 332 -26.41 -42.33 -10.68
C LEU A 332 -26.02 -42.64 -12.13
N ILE A 333 -25.44 -43.83 -12.32
CA ILE A 333 -25.10 -44.38 -13.65
C ILE A 333 -25.98 -45.57 -14.00
N ASP A 334 -26.17 -45.79 -15.31
CA ASP A 334 -26.63 -47.07 -15.83
C ASP A 334 -25.47 -48.07 -15.84
N HIS A 335 -25.33 -48.79 -14.74
CA HIS A 335 -24.29 -49.79 -14.54
C HIS A 335 -24.37 -51.00 -15.50
N GLU A 336 -25.54 -51.28 -16.12
CA GLU A 336 -25.69 -52.37 -17.09
C GLU A 336 -25.17 -51.97 -18.48
N SER A 337 -25.31 -50.69 -18.83
CA SER A 337 -24.85 -50.12 -20.10
C SER A 337 -23.42 -49.57 -20.05
N SER A 338 -22.82 -49.47 -18.86
CA SER A 338 -21.44 -49.01 -18.67
C SER A 338 -20.43 -50.09 -19.07
N THR A 339 -19.37 -49.72 -19.78
CA THR A 339 -18.40 -50.67 -20.35
C THR A 339 -16.96 -50.20 -20.15
N TRP A 340 -16.01 -51.10 -20.33
CA TRP A 340 -14.58 -50.76 -20.33
C TRP A 340 -13.83 -51.54 -21.40
N ILE A 341 -12.78 -50.94 -21.94
CA ILE A 341 -11.93 -51.50 -22.99
C ILE A 341 -10.46 -51.12 -22.79
N ILE A 342 -9.56 -51.94 -23.33
CA ILE A 342 -8.13 -51.64 -23.38
C ILE A 342 -7.77 -51.28 -24.81
N LYS A 343 -7.22 -50.08 -25.04
CA LYS A 343 -6.70 -49.62 -26.33
C LYS A 343 -5.29 -49.10 -26.15
N GLU A 344 -4.33 -49.60 -26.95
CA GLU A 344 -2.97 -49.03 -27.06
C GLU A 344 -2.32 -48.67 -25.70
N ASN A 345 -2.37 -49.60 -24.74
CA ASN A 345 -1.84 -49.44 -23.39
C ASN A 345 -2.56 -48.38 -22.52
N ARG A 346 -3.86 -48.18 -22.77
CA ARG A 346 -4.77 -47.34 -21.98
C ARG A 346 -6.02 -48.12 -21.64
N LEU A 347 -6.49 -47.99 -20.40
CA LEU A 347 -7.79 -48.50 -19.97
C LEU A 347 -8.81 -47.37 -20.10
N GLU A 348 -9.77 -47.52 -21.00
CA GLU A 348 -10.90 -46.61 -21.19
C GLU A 348 -12.14 -47.22 -20.53
N ILE A 349 -12.75 -46.49 -19.61
CA ILE A 349 -14.00 -46.86 -18.93
C ILE A 349 -15.06 -45.83 -19.32
N VAL A 350 -16.19 -46.30 -19.86
CA VAL A 350 -17.32 -45.47 -20.27
C VAL A 350 -18.48 -45.74 -19.31
N LEU A 351 -18.89 -44.72 -18.56
CA LEU A 351 -20.06 -44.76 -17.70
C LEU A 351 -21.20 -44.01 -18.37
N ILE A 352 -22.38 -44.63 -18.44
CA ILE A 352 -23.57 -44.01 -19.02
C ILE A 352 -24.37 -43.33 -17.90
N LYS A 353 -24.66 -42.03 -18.05
CA LYS A 353 -25.47 -41.27 -17.09
C LYS A 353 -26.93 -41.72 -17.19
N LYS A 354 -27.61 -41.85 -16.05
CA LYS A 354 -29.04 -42.21 -16.06
C LYS A 354 -29.88 -41.03 -16.57
N GLU A 355 -30.90 -41.29 -17.40
CA GLU A 355 -31.71 -40.27 -18.10
C GLU A 355 -32.34 -39.20 -17.18
N GLU A 356 -32.57 -39.52 -15.92
CA GLU A 356 -33.15 -38.61 -14.90
C GLU A 356 -32.13 -37.57 -14.38
N GLU A 357 -30.84 -37.72 -14.65
CA GLU A 357 -29.73 -36.91 -14.12
C GLU A 357 -28.71 -36.49 -15.20
N LYS A 358 -29.18 -35.92 -16.33
CA LYS A 358 -28.34 -35.36 -17.40
C LYS A 358 -27.68 -34.02 -17.04
N SER A 359 -27.06 -33.94 -15.86
CA SER A 359 -26.31 -32.76 -15.40
C SER A 359 -24.80 -32.93 -15.64
N LEU A 360 -24.08 -31.81 -15.71
CA LEU A 360 -22.63 -31.82 -15.71
C LEU A 360 -22.11 -32.16 -14.31
N TRP A 361 -21.22 -33.13 -14.23
CA TRP A 361 -20.60 -33.57 -12.99
C TRP A 361 -19.43 -32.63 -12.65
N PRO A 362 -19.41 -32.02 -11.45
CA PRO A 362 -18.28 -31.20 -11.01
C PRO A 362 -17.06 -32.05 -10.60
N GLU A 363 -17.29 -33.30 -10.19
CA GLU A 363 -16.29 -34.27 -9.80
C GLU A 363 -16.73 -35.68 -10.23
N LEU A 364 -15.80 -36.60 -10.48
CA LEU A 364 -16.13 -37.98 -10.88
C LEU A 364 -16.52 -38.84 -9.66
N ILE A 365 -15.67 -38.82 -8.64
CA ILE A 365 -15.86 -39.50 -7.35
C ILE A 365 -15.83 -38.43 -6.27
N ILE A 366 -16.78 -38.48 -5.34
CA ILE A 366 -16.95 -37.46 -4.31
C ILE A 366 -15.68 -37.39 -3.44
N GLY A 367 -15.00 -36.25 -3.45
CA GLY A 367 -13.80 -36.01 -2.64
C GLY A 367 -12.51 -36.65 -3.17
N ASP A 368 -12.49 -37.13 -4.42
CA ASP A 368 -11.26 -37.61 -5.06
C ASP A 368 -10.52 -36.47 -5.78
N SER A 369 -9.22 -36.33 -5.48
CA SER A 369 -8.33 -35.35 -6.08
C SER A 369 -7.27 -35.99 -6.98
N GLN A 370 -7.39 -37.28 -7.30
CA GLN A 370 -6.39 -38.03 -8.09
C GLN A 370 -6.65 -38.00 -9.59
N GLY A 371 -7.86 -37.64 -10.03
CA GLY A 371 -8.24 -37.51 -11.44
C GLY A 371 -8.25 -36.08 -11.96
N GLU A 372 -7.92 -35.88 -13.23
CA GLU A 372 -7.97 -34.57 -13.90
C GLU A 372 -9.09 -34.55 -14.96
N PHE A 373 -9.93 -33.51 -14.94
CA PHE A 373 -10.98 -33.30 -15.94
C PHE A 373 -10.38 -32.68 -17.21
N ILE A 374 -10.50 -33.37 -18.34
CA ILE A 374 -10.09 -32.86 -19.66
C ILE A 374 -11.35 -32.45 -20.43
N MET A 375 -11.37 -31.19 -20.87
CA MET A 375 -12.41 -30.67 -21.74
C MET A 375 -12.09 -30.97 -23.21
N ASP A 376 -13.06 -31.45 -23.97
CA ASP A 376 -12.90 -31.72 -25.40
C ASP A 376 -12.51 -30.42 -26.14
N PRO A 377 -11.48 -30.43 -27.02
CA PRO A 377 -11.10 -29.29 -27.84
C PRO A 377 -12.26 -28.57 -28.53
N ALA A 378 -13.28 -29.30 -29.01
CA ALA A 378 -14.46 -28.69 -29.64
C ALA A 378 -15.30 -27.86 -28.64
N GLN A 379 -15.52 -28.38 -27.43
CA GLN A 379 -16.23 -27.67 -26.37
C GLN A 379 -15.44 -26.46 -25.86
N SER A 380 -14.11 -26.59 -25.76
CA SER A 380 -13.22 -25.49 -25.39
C SER A 380 -13.25 -24.36 -26.43
N ALA A 381 -13.35 -24.69 -27.72
CA ALA A 381 -13.48 -23.71 -28.79
C ALA A 381 -14.84 -22.99 -28.72
N THR A 382 -15.93 -23.70 -28.45
CA THR A 382 -17.26 -23.08 -28.28
C THR A 382 -17.29 -22.15 -27.07
N ILE A 383 -16.69 -22.55 -25.94
CA ILE A 383 -16.58 -21.70 -24.75
C ILE A 383 -15.67 -20.50 -25.02
N ALA A 384 -14.54 -20.69 -25.70
CA ALA A 384 -13.65 -19.60 -26.08
C ALA A 384 -14.32 -18.62 -27.04
N GLU A 385 -15.12 -19.10 -27.99
CA GLU A 385 -15.90 -18.27 -28.92
C GLU A 385 -17.02 -17.51 -28.20
N GLN A 386 -17.70 -18.17 -27.24
CA GLN A 386 -18.70 -17.52 -26.38
C GLN A 386 -18.10 -16.50 -25.42
N LEU A 387 -16.89 -16.74 -24.91
CA LEU A 387 -16.17 -15.85 -24.00
C LEU A 387 -15.28 -14.85 -24.74
N MET A 388 -15.20 -14.91 -26.07
CA MET A 388 -14.32 -14.07 -26.87
C MET A 388 -14.56 -12.59 -26.62
N TYR A 389 -15.80 -12.18 -26.34
CA TYR A 389 -16.13 -10.79 -26.01
C TYR A 389 -15.58 -10.32 -24.64
N LEU A 390 -15.22 -11.25 -23.75
CA LEU A 390 -14.60 -11.00 -22.44
C LEU A 390 -13.07 -11.16 -22.49
N THR A 391 -12.54 -11.87 -23.49
CA THR A 391 -11.13 -12.25 -23.58
C THR A 391 -10.41 -11.66 -24.79
N SER A 392 -11.07 -10.87 -25.64
CA SER A 392 -10.44 -10.22 -26.79
C SER A 392 -9.63 -8.99 -26.38
N ASP A 393 -8.36 -8.94 -26.80
CA ASP A 393 -7.50 -7.75 -26.72
C ASP A 393 -7.90 -6.63 -27.70
N GLU A 394 -8.84 -6.89 -28.61
CA GLU A 394 -9.33 -5.90 -29.57
C GLU A 394 -10.39 -4.99 -28.94
N MET A 395 -9.97 -3.79 -28.53
CA MET A 395 -10.89 -2.71 -28.21
C MET A 395 -11.72 -2.33 -29.46
N ASN A 396 -13.03 -2.54 -29.36
CA ASN A 396 -14.05 -1.94 -30.23
C ASN A 396 -14.15 -2.48 -31.68
N PRO A 397 -14.62 -3.73 -31.88
CA PRO A 397 -14.78 -4.32 -33.21
C PRO A 397 -15.97 -3.76 -34.04
N ASP A 398 -16.90 -2.98 -33.46
CA ASP A 398 -17.98 -2.33 -34.21
C ASP A 398 -18.51 -1.03 -33.56
N PRO A 399 -18.15 0.16 -34.08
CA PRO A 399 -18.52 1.45 -33.53
C PRO A 399 -20.00 1.86 -33.72
N ASN A 400 -20.83 1.05 -34.40
CA ASN A 400 -22.21 1.40 -34.74
C ASN A 400 -23.30 0.65 -33.93
N LYS A 401 -22.95 -0.09 -32.87
CA LYS A 401 -23.94 -0.76 -32.01
C LYS A 401 -24.80 0.24 -31.21
N GLU A 402 -26.08 -0.09 -31.03
CA GLU A 402 -27.08 0.75 -30.33
C GLU A 402 -26.73 1.09 -28.87
N ASN A 403 -25.82 0.34 -28.24
CA ASN A 403 -25.19 0.67 -26.96
C ASN A 403 -23.67 0.68 -27.17
N PRO A 404 -23.05 1.82 -27.52
CA PRO A 404 -21.60 1.89 -27.58
C PRO A 404 -21.04 1.58 -26.18
N PRO A 405 -20.00 0.73 -26.05
CA PRO A 405 -19.30 0.57 -24.79
C PRO A 405 -18.77 1.93 -24.32
N CYS A 406 -18.78 2.16 -23.01
CA CYS A 406 -18.40 3.43 -22.39
C CYS A 406 -17.02 3.87 -22.92
N ASN A 407 -16.95 5.07 -23.49
CA ASN A 407 -15.71 5.57 -24.09
C ASN A 407 -14.68 5.75 -22.96
N ALA A 408 -13.48 5.18 -23.11
CA ALA A 408 -12.40 5.38 -22.13
C ALA A 408 -12.02 6.87 -21.97
N GLN A 409 -12.34 7.72 -22.96
CA GLN A 409 -12.16 9.18 -22.87
C GLN A 409 -13.27 9.89 -22.05
N GLU A 410 -14.38 9.19 -21.74
CA GLU A 410 -15.42 9.68 -20.83
C GLU A 410 -15.18 9.27 -19.38
N LEU A 411 -14.18 8.41 -19.11
CA LEU A 411 -13.78 8.03 -17.76
C LEU A 411 -13.08 9.20 -17.08
N GLU A 412 -13.59 9.59 -15.91
CA GLU A 412 -12.92 10.56 -15.05
C GLU A 412 -11.74 9.89 -14.32
N GLU A 413 -10.78 10.66 -13.79
CA GLU A 413 -9.67 10.10 -12.99
C GLU A 413 -10.16 9.27 -11.79
N CYS A 414 -11.39 9.51 -11.34
CA CYS A 414 -12.01 8.72 -10.28
C CYS A 414 -12.50 7.33 -10.72
N ASP A 415 -12.56 7.07 -12.03
CA ASP A 415 -13.02 5.82 -12.65
C ASP A 415 -11.86 4.91 -13.06
N ILE A 416 -10.63 5.43 -13.05
CA ILE A 416 -9.42 4.67 -13.38
C ILE A 416 -9.13 3.70 -12.23
N PHE A 417 -9.39 2.41 -12.46
CA PHE A 417 -8.88 1.34 -11.62
C PHE A 417 -7.41 1.08 -11.98
N LEU A 418 -6.52 1.20 -10.99
CA LEU A 418 -5.13 0.78 -11.15
C LEU A 418 -5.13 -0.76 -11.28
N GLU A 419 -4.57 -1.28 -12.38
CA GLU A 419 -4.49 -2.73 -12.65
C GLU A 419 -3.76 -3.51 -11.55
N ASP A 420 -2.91 -2.83 -10.76
CA ASP A 420 -2.17 -3.44 -9.65
C ASP A 420 -3.00 -3.46 -8.34
N SER A 421 -3.21 -4.67 -7.81
CA SER A 421 -3.88 -4.91 -6.54
C SER A 421 -3.09 -4.34 -5.34
N THR A 422 -3.46 -3.15 -4.86
CA THR A 422 -2.85 -2.55 -3.66
C THR A 422 -3.17 -3.38 -2.42
N SER A 423 -2.19 -3.59 -1.55
CA SER A 423 -2.36 -4.35 -0.31
C SER A 423 -1.75 -3.62 0.89
N LEU A 424 -2.35 -3.83 2.05
CA LEU A 424 -1.85 -3.42 3.36
C LEU A 424 -1.38 -4.67 4.11
N CYS A 425 -0.10 -4.73 4.42
CA CYS A 425 0.54 -5.87 5.07
C CYS A 425 1.12 -5.46 6.43
N ARG A 426 0.94 -6.31 7.44
CA ARG A 426 1.64 -6.23 8.72
C ARG A 426 2.73 -7.30 8.79
N PHE A 427 3.98 -6.88 8.87
CA PHE A 427 5.15 -7.72 9.10
C PHE A 427 5.43 -7.86 10.59
N ASP A 428 5.74 -9.07 11.02
CA ASP A 428 6.23 -9.35 12.38
C ASP A 428 7.67 -8.83 12.56
N GLY A 429 7.94 -8.09 13.63
CA GLY A 429 9.24 -7.43 13.82
C GLY A 429 10.40 -8.38 14.12
N HIS A 430 10.13 -9.63 14.53
CA HIS A 430 11.19 -10.60 14.71
C HIS A 430 11.49 -11.35 13.40
N THR A 431 10.46 -11.98 12.84
CA THR A 431 10.56 -12.91 11.71
C THR A 431 10.49 -12.23 10.35
N MET A 432 10.00 -10.98 10.28
CA MET A 432 9.67 -10.24 9.06
C MET A 432 8.76 -11.01 8.10
N LYS A 433 7.96 -11.93 8.64
CA LYS A 433 6.90 -12.60 7.89
C LYS A 433 5.63 -11.79 7.96
N ILE A 434 4.85 -11.85 6.89
CA ILE A 434 3.53 -11.22 6.82
C ILE A 434 2.60 -11.99 7.75
N THR A 435 2.00 -11.28 8.71
CA THR A 435 1.05 -11.83 9.67
C THR A 435 -0.39 -11.50 9.29
N HIS A 436 -0.63 -10.32 8.71
CA HIS A 436 -1.95 -9.84 8.32
C HIS A 436 -1.87 -9.20 6.94
N VAL A 437 -2.87 -9.46 6.10
CA VAL A 437 -3.03 -8.87 4.77
C VAL A 437 -4.44 -8.33 4.61
N VAL A 438 -4.54 -7.11 4.09
CA VAL A 438 -5.79 -6.47 3.69
C VAL A 438 -5.68 -6.10 2.22
N ASN A 439 -6.66 -6.50 1.41
CA ASN A 439 -6.74 -6.08 0.01
C ASN A 439 -7.38 -4.69 -0.07
N LEU A 440 -6.66 -3.74 -0.68
CA LEU A 440 -7.06 -2.35 -0.88
C LEU A 440 -7.39 -2.05 -2.36
N GLY A 441 -7.56 -3.06 -3.21
CA GLY A 441 -7.78 -2.88 -4.66
C GLY A 441 -8.94 -1.95 -5.02
N SER A 442 -9.95 -1.80 -4.15
CA SER A 442 -11.05 -0.85 -4.33
C SER A 442 -10.90 0.46 -3.55
N ASN A 443 -9.90 0.60 -2.69
CA ASN A 443 -9.71 1.75 -1.82
C ASN A 443 -8.34 2.40 -2.09
N GLN A 444 -8.32 3.39 -2.98
CA GLN A 444 -7.11 4.13 -3.33
C GLN A 444 -6.48 4.82 -2.10
N TYR A 445 -5.17 4.68 -1.93
CA TYR A 445 -4.44 5.47 -0.93
C TYR A 445 -4.38 6.95 -1.34
N LEU A 446 -4.66 7.85 -0.39
CA LEU A 446 -4.68 9.30 -0.64
C LEU A 446 -3.49 10.01 0.01
N PHE A 447 -3.32 9.87 1.33
CA PHE A 447 -2.23 10.49 2.09
C PHE A 447 -2.08 9.86 3.48
N SER A 448 -1.03 10.25 4.21
CA SER A 448 -0.83 9.91 5.61
C SER A 448 -0.81 11.16 6.48
N ALA A 449 -1.23 11.02 7.74
CA ALA A 449 -1.26 12.13 8.70
C ALA A 449 -0.92 11.63 10.11
N VAL A 450 -0.21 12.43 10.90
CA VAL A 450 0.06 12.13 12.31
C VAL A 450 -0.98 12.85 13.17
N VAL A 451 -1.86 12.08 13.81
CA VAL A 451 -2.89 12.61 14.73
C VAL A 451 -2.34 12.72 16.15
N ASP A 452 -1.73 11.64 16.65
CA ASP A 452 -0.98 11.60 17.90
C ASP A 452 0.46 11.15 17.60
N PRO A 453 1.50 11.92 17.97
CA PRO A 453 2.89 11.55 17.74
C PRO A 453 3.35 10.29 18.49
N LYS A 454 2.58 9.80 19.47
CA LYS A 454 2.86 8.53 20.18
C LYS A 454 2.31 7.31 19.45
N GLU A 455 1.37 7.51 18.54
CA GLU A 455 0.73 6.46 17.77
C GLU A 455 1.36 6.34 16.39
N MET A 456 1.03 5.27 15.67
CA MET A 456 1.44 5.16 14.28
C MET A 456 0.74 6.25 13.45
N PRO A 457 1.38 6.77 12.38
CA PRO A 457 0.71 7.68 11.46
C PRO A 457 -0.56 7.03 10.89
N CYS A 458 -1.63 7.82 10.78
CA CYS A 458 -2.84 7.41 10.08
C CYS A 458 -2.57 7.32 8.59
N PHE A 459 -3.33 6.46 7.90
CA PHE A 459 -3.41 6.45 6.45
C PHE A 459 -4.85 6.74 6.01
N CYS A 460 -5.00 7.56 4.97
CA CYS A 460 -6.28 7.94 4.42
C CYS A 460 -6.55 7.19 3.13
N LEU A 461 -7.69 6.50 3.05
CA LEU A 461 -8.12 5.76 1.88
C LEU A 461 -9.38 6.37 1.28
N ARG A 462 -9.48 6.38 -0.04
CA ARG A 462 -10.74 6.67 -0.73
C ARG A 462 -11.74 5.56 -0.44
N HIS A 463 -12.98 5.96 -0.16
CA HIS A 463 -14.12 5.07 -0.05
C HIS A 463 -15.29 5.75 -0.73
N ASP A 464 -15.66 5.24 -1.91
CA ASP A 464 -16.62 5.88 -2.81
C ASP A 464 -16.26 7.35 -3.11
N VAL A 465 -17.10 8.29 -2.68
CA VAL A 465 -16.91 9.73 -2.83
C VAL A 465 -16.11 10.34 -1.67
N ASP A 466 -16.00 9.63 -0.55
CA ASP A 466 -15.39 10.11 0.68
C ASP A 466 -13.93 9.68 0.82
N ALA A 467 -13.25 10.25 1.81
CA ALA A 467 -11.93 9.82 2.23
C ALA A 467 -11.95 9.45 3.72
N LEU A 468 -11.57 8.22 4.04
CA LEU A 468 -11.66 7.65 5.39
C LEU A 468 -10.25 7.60 6.00
N LEU A 469 -10.10 8.17 7.18
CA LEU A 469 -8.87 8.17 7.94
C LEU A 469 -8.83 6.97 8.88
N TRP A 470 -7.80 6.14 8.72
CA TRP A 470 -7.60 4.92 9.47
C TRP A 470 -6.41 5.07 10.41
N GLN A 471 -6.64 4.80 11.70
CA GLN A 471 -5.61 4.73 12.72
C GLN A 471 -5.19 3.27 12.91
N PRO A 472 -3.91 2.93 12.69
CA PRO A 472 -3.39 1.65 13.12
C PRO A 472 -3.44 1.49 14.64
N ARG A 473 -3.98 0.36 15.09
CA ARG A 473 -4.17 -0.06 16.49
C ARG A 473 -3.58 -1.46 16.69
N PRO A 474 -2.25 -1.62 16.73
CA PRO A 474 -1.60 -2.94 16.72
C PRO A 474 -2.02 -3.83 17.90
N ASP A 475 -2.33 -3.23 19.05
CA ASP A 475 -2.79 -3.91 20.28
C ASP A 475 -4.27 -4.29 20.30
N GLN A 476 -5.07 -3.80 19.35
CA GLN A 476 -6.49 -4.13 19.27
C GLN A 476 -6.72 -5.34 18.36
N GLN A 477 -7.86 -6.02 18.57
CA GLN A 477 -8.31 -7.11 17.70
C GLN A 477 -8.56 -6.60 16.28
N ASP A 478 -9.29 -5.48 16.16
CA ASP A 478 -9.42 -4.75 14.90
C ASP A 478 -8.21 -3.80 14.78
N LYS A 479 -7.19 -4.24 14.03
CA LYS A 479 -5.90 -3.53 13.91
C LYS A 479 -5.97 -2.18 13.22
N TRP A 480 -7.09 -1.86 12.57
CA TRP A 480 -7.28 -0.62 11.84
C TRP A 480 -8.62 -0.02 12.19
N GLU A 481 -8.57 1.15 12.82
CA GLU A 481 -9.74 1.84 13.32
C GLU A 481 -10.10 3.00 12.38
N HIS A 482 -11.32 3.01 11.85
CA HIS A 482 -11.86 4.19 11.19
C HIS A 482 -12.12 5.28 12.25
N ILE A 483 -11.34 6.37 12.22
CA ILE A 483 -11.41 7.45 13.23
C ILE A 483 -12.09 8.73 12.71
N SER A 484 -12.08 8.97 11.40
CA SER A 484 -12.72 10.16 10.81
C SER A 484 -12.99 9.98 9.31
N THR A 485 -13.96 10.73 8.80
CA THR A 485 -14.31 10.80 7.38
C THR A 485 -14.22 12.25 6.89
N PHE A 486 -13.49 12.45 5.79
CA PHE A 486 -13.50 13.70 5.03
C PHE A 486 -14.51 13.58 3.88
N ASN A 487 -15.70 14.13 4.11
CA ASN A 487 -16.83 14.04 3.19
C ASN A 487 -16.48 14.55 1.78
N ALA A 488 -16.91 13.84 0.74
CA ALA A 488 -16.65 14.10 -0.69
C ALA A 488 -15.18 14.28 -1.10
N LEU A 489 -14.21 14.09 -0.19
CA LEU A 489 -12.79 14.38 -0.49
C LEU A 489 -12.24 13.41 -1.53
N GLY A 490 -12.71 12.16 -1.54
CA GLY A 490 -12.32 11.14 -2.53
C GLY A 490 -12.64 11.57 -3.96
N TYR A 491 -13.80 12.21 -4.17
CA TYR A 491 -14.19 12.81 -5.45
C TYR A 491 -13.46 14.14 -5.73
N VAL A 492 -13.43 15.04 -4.74
CA VAL A 492 -12.85 16.38 -4.90
C VAL A 492 -11.37 16.33 -5.28
N GLN A 493 -10.57 15.47 -4.64
CA GLN A 493 -9.15 15.34 -4.96
C GLN A 493 -8.91 14.79 -6.37
N ALA A 494 -9.79 13.91 -6.87
CA ALA A 494 -9.67 13.34 -8.21
C ALA A 494 -9.88 14.41 -9.29
N SER A 495 -10.72 15.43 -9.03
CA SER A 495 -10.89 16.58 -9.95
C SER A 495 -9.68 17.53 -10.03
N LYS A 496 -8.66 17.34 -9.20
CA LYS A 496 -7.47 18.19 -9.10
C LYS A 496 -6.26 17.48 -9.71
N GLN A 497 -6.07 17.66 -11.01
CA GLN A 497 -4.99 17.01 -11.77
C GLN A 497 -3.60 17.50 -11.32
N ASP A 498 -3.46 18.80 -11.07
CA ASP A 498 -2.19 19.43 -10.64
C ASP A 498 -1.92 19.32 -9.13
N LYS A 499 -2.62 18.42 -8.40
CA LYS A 499 -2.41 18.23 -6.96
C LYS A 499 -0.99 17.69 -6.70
N LYS A 500 -0.31 18.27 -5.71
CA LYS A 500 1.03 17.83 -5.30
C LYS A 500 1.04 17.18 -3.94
N PHE A 501 0.44 17.83 -2.94
CA PHE A 501 0.37 17.32 -1.58
C PHE A 501 -1.05 17.36 -1.05
N MET A 502 -1.36 16.42 -0.16
CA MET A 502 -2.60 16.34 0.60
C MET A 502 -2.27 16.13 2.07
N ALA A 503 -3.01 16.77 2.95
CA ALA A 503 -2.87 16.62 4.40
C ALA A 503 -4.21 16.89 5.10
N CYS A 504 -4.27 16.62 6.39
CA CYS A 504 -5.41 17.00 7.23
C CYS A 504 -4.96 17.54 8.58
N ALA A 505 -5.86 18.25 9.25
CA ALA A 505 -5.65 18.63 10.64
C ALA A 505 -5.63 17.38 11.55
N PRO A 506 -4.73 17.34 12.55
CA PRO A 506 -4.76 16.31 13.60
C PRO A 506 -6.12 16.18 14.32
N ASP A 507 -6.87 17.27 14.50
CA ASP A 507 -8.21 17.27 15.10
C ASP A 507 -9.34 16.92 14.11
N HIS A 508 -8.99 16.60 12.87
CA HIS A 508 -9.89 16.28 11.76
C HIS A 508 -10.84 17.40 11.34
N SER A 509 -10.63 18.64 11.79
CA SER A 509 -11.50 19.77 11.49
C SER A 509 -11.51 20.17 10.01
N TYR A 510 -10.43 19.87 9.29
CA TYR A 510 -10.32 20.13 7.85
C TYR A 510 -9.34 19.17 7.16
N SER A 511 -9.50 19.03 5.85
CA SER A 511 -8.47 18.51 4.94
C SER A 511 -7.99 19.60 3.99
N ALA A 512 -6.76 19.49 3.51
CA ALA A 512 -6.17 20.45 2.61
C ALA A 512 -5.38 19.76 1.51
N LEU A 513 -5.38 20.36 0.33
CA LEU A 513 -4.54 19.94 -0.78
C LEU A 513 -3.93 21.17 -1.43
N CYS A 514 -2.68 21.03 -1.90
CA CYS A 514 -2.02 22.08 -2.66
C CYS A 514 -1.77 21.60 -4.08
N GLU A 515 -1.84 22.54 -5.02
CA GLU A 515 -1.34 22.30 -6.38
C GLU A 515 0.19 22.36 -6.41
N CYS A 516 0.80 22.06 -7.55
CA CYS A 516 2.24 22.24 -7.76
C CYS A 516 2.69 23.70 -7.52
N GLN A 517 1.81 24.67 -7.73
CA GLN A 517 2.09 26.11 -7.60
C GLN A 517 0.85 26.89 -7.16
N ARG A 518 1.06 28.02 -6.49
CA ARG A 518 0.10 29.11 -6.17
C ARG A 518 -1.09 28.77 -5.28
N ARG A 519 -1.82 27.68 -5.52
CA ARG A 519 -3.13 27.45 -4.90
C ARG A 519 -3.08 26.36 -3.83
N VAL A 520 -3.71 26.68 -2.70
CA VAL A 520 -4.00 25.75 -1.61
C VAL A 520 -5.51 25.75 -1.40
N PHE A 521 -6.12 24.57 -1.40
CA PHE A 521 -7.53 24.37 -1.14
C PHE A 521 -7.70 23.79 0.26
N ILE A 522 -8.65 24.33 1.01
CA ILE A 522 -8.94 23.94 2.39
C ILE A 522 -10.41 23.56 2.47
N TYR A 523 -10.70 22.35 2.93
CA TYR A 523 -12.02 21.77 3.03
C TYR A 523 -12.36 21.55 4.51
N ARG A 524 -13.12 22.48 5.08
CA ARG A 524 -13.55 22.41 6.49
C ARG A 524 -14.77 21.51 6.65
N GLN A 525 -14.74 20.66 7.67
CA GLN A 525 -15.87 19.82 8.05
C GLN A 525 -17.11 20.65 8.43
N PRO A 526 -18.32 20.06 8.38
CA PRO A 526 -19.55 20.71 8.79
C PRO A 526 -19.42 21.32 10.19
N SER A 527 -19.61 22.63 10.28
CA SER A 527 -19.64 23.37 11.56
C SER A 527 -21.00 24.03 11.76
N PRO A 528 -21.49 24.17 13.02
CA PRO A 528 -22.75 24.82 13.30
C PRO A 528 -22.77 26.25 12.75
N LEU A 529 -23.85 26.59 12.06
CA LEU A 529 -24.05 27.95 11.57
C LEU A 529 -24.56 28.86 12.70
N THR A 530 -24.00 30.06 12.80
CA THR A 530 -24.54 31.12 13.66
C THR A 530 -25.79 31.79 13.07
N THR A 531 -25.99 31.65 11.75
CA THR A 531 -27.13 32.23 11.02
C THR A 531 -28.04 31.14 10.45
N VAL A 532 -29.34 31.42 10.37
CA VAL A 532 -30.32 30.47 9.83
C VAL A 532 -30.25 30.51 8.30
N LEU A 533 -29.74 29.43 7.71
CA LEU A 533 -29.78 29.21 6.26
C LEU A 533 -30.84 28.18 5.91
N TYR A 534 -31.50 28.36 4.77
CA TYR A 534 -32.47 27.41 4.23
C TYR A 534 -31.99 26.87 2.88
N ASN A 535 -32.08 25.56 2.70
CA ASN A 535 -31.89 24.95 1.40
C ASN A 535 -33.03 25.41 0.47
N ARG A 536 -32.70 26.09 -0.63
CA ARG A 536 -33.69 26.64 -1.57
C ARG A 536 -34.51 25.56 -2.29
N LYS A 537 -33.98 24.34 -2.44
CA LYS A 537 -34.65 23.22 -3.13
C LYS A 537 -35.62 22.49 -2.21
N GLU A 538 -35.22 22.23 -0.96
CA GLU A 538 -36.01 21.43 -0.03
C GLU A 538 -36.76 22.25 1.03
N GLY A 539 -36.49 23.55 1.15
CA GLY A 539 -37.06 24.42 2.18
C GLY A 539 -36.60 24.08 3.61
N ARG A 540 -35.67 23.14 3.77
CA ARG A 540 -35.15 22.70 5.08
C ARG A 540 -34.13 23.69 5.62
N LYS A 541 -34.12 23.85 6.94
CA LYS A 541 -33.08 24.59 7.64
C LYS A 541 -31.75 23.81 7.55
N VAL A 542 -30.69 24.52 7.18
CA VAL A 542 -29.32 24.02 7.18
C VAL A 542 -28.73 24.37 8.53
N ASP A 543 -28.48 23.35 9.36
CA ASP A 543 -27.95 23.54 10.71
C ASP A 543 -26.41 23.59 10.75
N GLN A 544 -25.76 22.94 9.78
CA GLN A 544 -24.30 22.88 9.66
C GLN A 544 -23.87 23.11 8.22
N LEU A 545 -22.69 23.69 8.04
CA LEU A 545 -22.15 24.00 6.71
C LEU A 545 -20.67 23.66 6.63
N ALA A 546 -20.31 22.88 5.63
CA ALA A 546 -18.94 22.63 5.24
C ALA A 546 -18.47 23.72 4.27
N LYS A 547 -17.24 24.21 4.46
CA LYS A 547 -16.69 25.31 3.68
C LYS A 547 -15.49 24.84 2.84
N GLN A 548 -15.41 25.33 1.62
CA GLN A 548 -14.19 25.31 0.82
C GLN A 548 -13.57 26.71 0.86
N LEU A 549 -12.30 26.82 1.23
CA LEU A 549 -11.51 28.04 1.11
C LEU A 549 -10.38 27.82 0.11
N VAL A 550 -9.93 28.90 -0.52
CA VAL A 550 -8.82 28.89 -1.47
C VAL A 550 -7.85 29.98 -1.08
N ALA A 551 -6.62 29.59 -0.74
CA ALA A 551 -5.51 30.52 -0.57
C ALA A 551 -4.69 30.56 -1.85
N THR A 552 -4.51 31.76 -2.40
CA THR A 552 -3.61 32.02 -3.53
C THR A 552 -2.36 32.70 -3.00
N LEU A 553 -1.24 31.99 -3.04
CA LEU A 553 0.06 32.47 -2.58
C LEU A 553 0.77 33.24 -3.69
N GLU A 554 1.33 34.40 -3.35
CA GLU A 554 2.07 35.28 -4.26
C GLU A 554 3.48 34.74 -4.55
N THR A 555 3.55 33.64 -5.29
CA THR A 555 4.81 33.01 -5.69
C THR A 555 4.72 32.40 -7.09
N HIS A 556 5.86 32.36 -7.77
CA HIS A 556 6.05 31.62 -9.02
C HIS A 556 6.88 30.35 -8.83
N ASP A 557 7.50 30.18 -7.65
CA ASP A 557 8.29 29.00 -7.31
C ASP A 557 7.36 27.82 -6.99
N PRO A 558 7.73 26.58 -7.38
CA PRO A 558 6.98 25.38 -7.05
C PRO A 558 6.95 25.14 -5.54
N PHE A 559 5.88 24.50 -5.07
CA PHE A 559 5.78 24.07 -3.69
C PHE A 559 6.67 22.85 -3.48
N LEU A 560 7.63 22.94 -2.55
CA LEU A 560 8.57 21.90 -2.18
C LEU A 560 8.15 21.14 -0.92
N GLY A 561 7.29 21.73 -0.10
CA GLY A 561 6.78 21.05 1.08
C GLY A 561 5.46 21.61 1.57
N PHE A 562 4.70 20.77 2.26
CA PHE A 562 3.34 21.06 2.70
C PHE A 562 3.07 20.33 4.01
N GLN A 563 2.67 21.06 5.05
CA GLN A 563 2.37 20.49 6.37
C GLN A 563 1.12 21.12 6.97
N ALA A 564 0.31 20.31 7.64
CA ALA A 564 -0.94 20.74 8.24
C ALA A 564 -0.97 20.52 9.76
N THR A 565 -1.50 21.51 10.47
CA THR A 565 -1.72 21.49 11.92
C THR A 565 -3.14 21.96 12.22
N ASN A 566 -3.58 21.91 13.47
CA ASN A 566 -4.92 22.39 13.82
C ASN A 566 -5.11 23.90 13.54
N GLU A 567 -4.03 24.68 13.65
CA GLU A 567 -4.10 26.14 13.55
C GLU A 567 -3.55 26.72 12.24
N ARG A 568 -2.59 26.04 11.62
CA ARG A 568 -1.79 26.56 10.50
C ARG A 568 -1.56 25.52 9.41
N LEU A 569 -1.51 25.99 8.17
CA LEU A 569 -0.88 25.29 7.05
C LEU A 569 0.45 25.94 6.73
N TYR A 570 1.47 25.12 6.50
CA TYR A 570 2.79 25.57 6.09
C TYR A 570 3.07 25.12 4.67
N VAL A 571 3.54 26.05 3.83
CA VAL A 571 3.90 25.78 2.44
C VAL A 571 5.31 26.28 2.17
N LEU A 572 6.21 25.36 1.87
CA LEU A 572 7.61 25.67 1.57
C LEU A 572 7.81 25.81 0.07
N THR A 573 8.51 26.87 -0.35
CA THR A 573 9.08 27.01 -1.70
C THR A 573 10.59 27.04 -1.60
N THR A 574 11.27 27.10 -2.75
CA THR A 574 12.73 27.23 -2.81
C THR A 574 13.26 28.43 -2.02
N LYS A 575 12.49 29.52 -1.89
CA LYS A 575 12.96 30.82 -1.34
C LYS A 575 12.10 31.40 -0.23
N ALA A 576 10.93 30.83 0.05
CA ALA A 576 10.03 31.35 1.07
C ALA A 576 9.29 30.21 1.79
N LEU A 577 8.89 30.49 3.02
CA LEU A 577 7.96 29.66 3.78
C LEU A 577 6.68 30.49 4.01
N PHE A 578 5.55 29.97 3.56
CA PHE A 578 4.24 30.57 3.74
C PHE A 578 3.50 29.90 4.88
N ILE A 579 2.80 30.70 5.68
CA ILE A 579 1.99 30.26 6.81
C ILE A 579 0.58 30.77 6.58
N ILE A 580 -0.39 29.85 6.52
CA ILE A 580 -1.81 30.18 6.33
C ILE A 580 -2.51 29.86 7.64
N LYS A 581 -3.09 30.86 8.31
CA LYS A 581 -3.89 30.65 9.52
C LYS A 581 -5.22 30.01 9.14
N VAL A 582 -5.51 28.86 9.73
CA VAL A 582 -6.71 28.05 9.46
C VAL A 582 -7.55 27.78 10.71
N SER A 583 -7.16 28.26 11.89
CA SER A 583 -8.01 28.21 13.08
C SER A 583 -9.27 29.06 12.92
N ASN A 584 -10.35 28.67 13.61
CA ASN A 584 -11.61 29.41 13.68
C ASN A 584 -11.61 30.52 14.75
N GLU A 585 -10.61 30.52 15.63
CA GLU A 585 -10.48 31.50 16.71
C GLU A 585 -9.54 32.63 16.26
N ASN A 586 -10.08 33.85 16.26
CA ASN A 586 -9.31 35.07 16.02
C ASN A 586 -8.32 35.32 17.15
#